data_AF-A0A6L5Z346-F1
#
_entry.id   AF-A0A6L5Z346-F1
#
_cell.length_a   1.000
_cell.length_b   1.000
_cell.length_c   1.000
_cell.angle_alpha   90.00
_cell.angle_beta   90.00
_cell.angle_gamma   90.00
#
_symmetry.space_group_name_H-M   'P 1'
#
loop_
_entity.id
_entity.type
_entity.pdbx_description
1 polymer ?
#
loop_
_entity_poly.entity_id
_entity_poly.type
_entity_poly.pdbx_seq_one_letter_code
_entity_poly.pdbx_strand_id
1 'polypeptide(L)'
;MPKHKGPEYEQTQRLVNIASKSGLTQVEIGRLCRVDQTTVSRWKKGVSRARLDQVKPLLKRFGDRMERPPFQLYQREIPSGCSPSASMFLKVDGRLLLREAFEGSETNAQPHKAVRVSVQEVMRGRFALVIERASGHLPKTRDKYNVVNLRSRDMPWCLPEKGNALLVDQEKLLEWTINLYSCCKMDRKIEYLGLERLGLLTTLALMKHGYVVDGLETLSDEVSEAEQA
;
A
#
# COMPACT_ATOMS: atom_id res chain seq x y z
N MET A 1 -28.09 -6.74 -44.04
CA MET A 1 -28.21 -7.26 -42.66
C MET A 1 -27.36 -6.39 -41.74
N PRO A 2 -27.95 -5.50 -40.91
CA PRO A 2 -27.17 -4.71 -39.96
C PRO A 2 -26.60 -5.63 -38.88
N LYS A 3 -25.28 -5.78 -38.81
CA LYS A 3 -24.60 -6.54 -37.75
C LYS A 3 -24.80 -5.80 -36.42
N HIS A 4 -25.67 -6.31 -35.54
CA HIS A 4 -25.78 -5.82 -34.17
C HIS A 4 -24.39 -5.79 -33.53
N LYS A 5 -23.89 -4.59 -33.25
CA LYS A 5 -22.66 -4.40 -32.47
C LYS A 5 -23.07 -4.61 -31.01
N GLY A 6 -22.66 -5.73 -30.42
CA GLY A 6 -22.84 -5.95 -28.97
C GLY A 6 -22.17 -4.84 -28.15
N PRO A 7 -22.55 -4.68 -26.86
CA PRO A 7 -22.04 -3.61 -26.02
C PRO A 7 -20.52 -3.70 -25.87
N GLU A 8 -19.86 -2.56 -25.93
CA GLU A 8 -18.43 -2.45 -25.66
C GLU A 8 -18.15 -2.62 -24.17
N TYR A 9 -17.05 -3.27 -23.85
CA TYR A 9 -16.60 -3.44 -22.48
C TYR A 9 -15.72 -2.26 -22.07
N GLU A 10 -16.21 -1.46 -21.13
CA GLU A 10 -15.59 -0.20 -20.73
C GLU A 10 -14.16 -0.38 -20.19
N GLN A 11 -13.92 -1.47 -19.46
CA GLN A 11 -12.63 -1.74 -18.80
C GLN A 11 -11.69 -2.62 -19.64
N THR A 12 -11.86 -2.66 -20.96
CA THR A 12 -11.03 -3.47 -21.88
C THR A 12 -9.54 -3.26 -21.66
N GLN A 13 -9.08 -2.00 -21.60
CA GLN A 13 -7.66 -1.68 -21.42
C GLN A 13 -7.10 -2.30 -20.13
N ARG A 14 -7.86 -2.20 -19.03
CA ARG A 14 -7.46 -2.72 -17.72
C ARG A 14 -7.37 -4.24 -17.72
N LEU A 15 -8.35 -4.90 -18.34
CA LEU A 15 -8.39 -6.35 -18.46
C LEU A 15 -7.20 -6.89 -19.28
N VAL A 16 -6.88 -6.25 -20.41
CA VAL A 16 -5.71 -6.60 -21.23
C VAL A 16 -4.40 -6.39 -20.46
N ASN A 17 -4.30 -5.32 -19.68
CA ASN A 17 -3.13 -5.06 -18.84
C ASN A 17 -2.95 -6.11 -17.74
N ILE A 18 -4.03 -6.58 -17.11
CA ILE A 18 -3.97 -7.67 -16.12
C ILE A 18 -3.54 -8.98 -16.77
N ALA A 19 -4.07 -9.30 -17.95
CA ALA A 19 -3.67 -10.48 -18.73
C ALA A 19 -2.18 -10.43 -19.07
N SER A 20 -1.68 -9.28 -19.55
CA SER A 20 -0.26 -9.10 -19.84
C SER A 20 0.63 -9.17 -18.61
N LYS A 21 0.22 -8.59 -17.47
CA LYS A 21 0.95 -8.72 -16.20
C LYS A 21 0.99 -10.15 -15.67
N SER A 22 0.04 -11.00 -16.09
CA SER A 22 -0.03 -12.41 -15.73
C SER A 22 0.80 -13.32 -16.66
N GLY A 23 1.61 -12.74 -17.55
CA GLY A 23 2.52 -13.46 -18.45
C GLY A 23 2.00 -13.70 -19.87
N LEU A 24 0.75 -13.31 -20.19
CA LEU A 24 0.23 -13.48 -21.55
C LEU A 24 0.77 -12.41 -22.51
N THR A 25 1.31 -12.86 -23.64
CA THR A 25 1.72 -12.01 -24.74
C THR A 25 0.50 -11.44 -25.49
N GLN A 26 0.69 -10.37 -26.26
CA GLN A 26 -0.39 -9.79 -27.08
C GLN A 26 -0.94 -10.78 -28.11
N VAL A 27 -0.08 -11.67 -28.63
CA VAL A 27 -0.46 -12.72 -29.59
C VAL A 27 -1.35 -13.75 -28.93
N GLU A 28 -1.02 -14.20 -27.72
CA GLU A 28 -1.84 -15.15 -26.97
C GLU A 28 -3.19 -14.55 -26.55
N ILE A 29 -3.19 -13.28 -26.13
CA ILE A 29 -4.43 -12.54 -25.85
C ILE A 29 -5.30 -12.45 -27.11
N GLY A 30 -4.69 -12.17 -28.27
CA GLY A 30 -5.39 -12.13 -29.55
C GLY A 30 -6.00 -13.47 -29.92
N ARG A 31 -5.25 -14.57 -29.76
CA ARG A 31 -5.75 -15.93 -29.97
C ARG A 31 -6.93 -16.27 -29.04
N LEU A 32 -6.83 -15.94 -27.75
CA LEU A 32 -7.90 -16.16 -26.77
C LEU A 32 -9.18 -15.39 -27.12
N CYS A 33 -9.03 -14.12 -27.54
CA CYS A 33 -10.14 -13.23 -27.89
C CYS A 33 -10.60 -13.33 -29.35
N ARG A 34 -9.95 -14.17 -30.18
CA ARG A 34 -10.16 -14.29 -31.63
C ARG A 34 -10.07 -12.95 -32.37
N VAL A 35 -9.03 -12.19 -32.08
CA VAL A 35 -8.72 -10.90 -32.71
C VAL A 35 -7.24 -10.80 -33.07
N ASP A 36 -6.91 -9.88 -33.97
CA ASP A 36 -5.52 -9.63 -34.36
C ASP A 36 -4.71 -8.98 -33.23
N GLN A 37 -3.40 -9.24 -33.23
CA GLN A 37 -2.48 -8.61 -32.27
C GLN A 37 -2.55 -7.07 -32.34
N THR A 38 -2.78 -6.49 -33.52
CA THR A 38 -2.93 -5.04 -33.70
C THR A 38 -4.15 -4.50 -32.96
N THR A 39 -5.25 -5.24 -32.94
CA THR A 39 -6.45 -4.93 -32.14
C THR A 39 -6.13 -4.98 -30.64
N VAL A 40 -5.42 -6.02 -30.18
CA VAL A 40 -4.99 -6.13 -28.78
C VAL A 40 -4.06 -4.98 -28.37
N SER A 41 -3.17 -4.55 -29.27
CA SER A 41 -2.29 -3.40 -29.04
C SER A 41 -3.09 -2.10 -28.88
N ARG A 42 -4.13 -1.89 -29.70
CA ARG A 42 -5.05 -0.74 -29.56
C ARG A 42 -5.83 -0.80 -28.25
N TRP A 43 -6.30 -1.99 -27.85
CA TRP A 43 -6.95 -2.19 -26.55
C TRP A 43 -6.03 -1.88 -25.37
N LYS A 44 -4.78 -2.38 -25.42
CA LYS A 44 -3.75 -2.11 -24.39
C LYS A 44 -3.44 -0.61 -24.25
N LYS A 45 -3.43 0.11 -25.36
CA LYS A 45 -3.22 1.57 -25.42
C LYS A 45 -4.49 2.39 -25.09
N GLY A 46 -5.66 1.75 -24.95
CA GLY A 46 -6.93 2.44 -24.70
C GLY A 46 -7.51 3.16 -25.92
N VAL A 47 -6.97 2.90 -27.12
CA VAL A 47 -7.40 3.56 -28.38
C VAL A 47 -8.74 3.02 -28.87
N SER A 48 -9.05 1.76 -28.55
CA SER A 48 -10.34 1.15 -28.87
C SER A 48 -10.77 0.23 -27.73
N ARG A 49 -12.09 -0.01 -27.63
CA ARG A 49 -12.66 -0.96 -26.67
C ARG A 49 -13.01 -2.27 -27.37
N ALA A 50 -12.95 -3.35 -26.63
CA ALA A 50 -13.42 -4.64 -27.10
C ALA A 50 -14.92 -4.72 -26.89
N ARG A 51 -15.59 -5.57 -27.68
CA ARG A 51 -16.96 -5.95 -27.35
C ARG A 51 -16.96 -6.96 -26.22
N LEU A 52 -18.03 -6.98 -25.42
CA LEU A 52 -18.16 -7.84 -24.26
C LEU A 52 -17.96 -9.33 -24.60
N ASP A 53 -18.50 -9.77 -25.73
CA ASP A 53 -18.34 -11.13 -26.27
C ASP A 53 -16.88 -11.49 -26.56
N GLN A 54 -16.09 -10.57 -27.10
CA GLN A 54 -14.67 -10.77 -27.41
C GLN A 54 -13.82 -10.92 -26.15
N VAL A 55 -14.15 -10.21 -25.07
CA VAL A 55 -13.38 -10.25 -23.81
C VAL A 55 -13.87 -11.28 -22.80
N LYS A 56 -15.00 -11.97 -23.05
CA LYS A 56 -15.48 -13.07 -22.20
C LYS A 56 -14.38 -14.09 -21.80
N PRO A 57 -13.47 -14.53 -22.70
CA PRO A 57 -12.40 -15.45 -22.33
C PRO A 57 -11.42 -14.86 -21.30
N LEU A 58 -11.10 -13.56 -21.43
CA LEU A 58 -10.24 -12.87 -20.46
C LEU A 58 -10.99 -12.60 -19.15
N LEU A 59 -12.27 -12.23 -19.21
CA LEU A 59 -13.10 -12.03 -18.02
C LEU A 59 -13.24 -13.32 -17.21
N LYS A 60 -13.42 -14.47 -17.87
CA LYS A 60 -13.47 -15.77 -17.18
C LYS A 60 -12.16 -16.11 -16.46
N ARG A 61 -11.01 -15.59 -16.94
CA ARG A 61 -9.68 -15.91 -16.43
C ARG A 61 -9.13 -14.88 -15.44
N PHE A 62 -9.54 -13.63 -15.58
CA PHE A 62 -8.98 -12.47 -14.88
C PHE A 62 -10.04 -11.52 -14.33
N GLY A 63 -11.33 -11.83 -14.46
CA GLY A 63 -12.44 -11.01 -13.97
C GLY A 63 -12.34 -10.71 -12.48
N ASP A 64 -11.97 -11.70 -11.67
CA ASP A 64 -11.80 -11.53 -10.22
C ASP A 64 -10.67 -10.52 -9.88
N ARG A 65 -9.69 -10.37 -10.78
CA ARG A 65 -8.59 -9.40 -10.63
C ARG A 65 -8.97 -8.00 -11.14
N MET A 66 -10.17 -7.83 -11.71
CA MET A 66 -10.69 -6.54 -12.16
C MET A 66 -11.26 -5.69 -11.02
N GLU A 67 -11.46 -6.29 -9.83
CA GLU A 67 -11.78 -5.53 -8.63
C GLU A 67 -10.80 -4.36 -8.51
N ARG A 68 -11.32 -3.15 -8.29
CA ARG A 68 -10.48 -1.96 -8.11
C ARG A 68 -9.44 -2.31 -7.03
N PRO A 69 -8.15 -1.97 -7.21
CA PRO A 69 -7.22 -2.11 -6.11
C PRO A 69 -7.85 -1.35 -4.94
N PRO A 70 -7.87 -1.92 -3.73
CA PRO A 70 -8.30 -1.16 -2.58
C PRO A 70 -7.49 0.15 -2.57
N PHE A 71 -8.16 1.26 -2.30
CA PHE A 71 -7.48 2.55 -2.16
C PHE A 71 -7.71 3.06 -0.74
N GLN A 72 -6.78 3.86 -0.26
CA GLN A 72 -6.95 4.58 0.99
C GLN A 72 -6.86 6.08 0.75
N LEU A 73 -7.66 6.81 1.53
CA LEU A 73 -7.62 8.26 1.60
C LEU A 73 -6.94 8.65 2.90
N TYR A 74 -6.05 9.62 2.80
CA TYR A 74 -5.35 10.21 3.93
C TYR A 74 -5.65 11.70 3.96
N GLN A 75 -6.18 12.20 5.08
CA GLN A 75 -6.44 13.62 5.24
C GLN A 75 -5.13 14.35 5.51
N ARG A 76 -4.91 15.50 4.86
CA ARG A 76 -3.71 16.33 5.03
C ARG A 76 -4.05 17.62 5.77
N GLU A 77 -3.17 18.01 6.69
CA GLU A 77 -3.21 19.30 7.37
C GLU A 77 -2.99 20.44 6.38
N ILE A 78 -3.80 21.48 6.52
CA ILE A 78 -3.72 22.69 5.68
C ILE A 78 -2.98 23.75 6.50
N PRO A 79 -2.03 24.50 5.92
CA PRO A 79 -1.39 25.61 6.62
C PRO A 79 -2.44 26.65 7.04
N SER A 80 -2.37 27.03 8.32
CA SER A 80 -3.20 28.06 8.94
C SER A 80 -2.87 29.45 8.38
N GLY A 81 -3.48 29.77 7.25
CA GLY A 81 -3.40 31.06 6.54
C GLY A 81 -4.48 31.24 5.47
N CYS A 82 -5.18 30.18 5.08
CA CYS A 82 -6.38 30.24 4.25
C CYS A 82 -7.64 30.01 5.11
N SER A 83 -8.71 30.76 4.82
CA SER A 83 -10.06 30.65 5.39
C SER A 83 -10.58 29.20 5.46
N PRO A 84 -11.57 28.90 6.32
CA PRO A 84 -11.74 27.58 6.89
C PRO A 84 -12.26 26.56 5.87
N SER A 85 -11.83 25.30 6.03
CA SER A 85 -12.51 24.07 5.58
C SER A 85 -12.11 23.42 4.25
N ALA A 86 -10.97 23.74 3.61
CA ALA A 86 -10.56 23.02 2.40
C ALA A 86 -9.81 21.71 2.72
N SER A 87 -10.50 20.67 3.22
CA SER A 87 -9.86 19.38 3.54
C SER A 87 -9.13 18.81 2.31
N MET A 88 -7.80 18.73 2.38
CA MET A 88 -6.99 18.11 1.34
C MET A 88 -6.85 16.62 1.62
N PHE A 89 -7.07 15.77 0.61
CA PHE A 89 -6.92 14.32 0.73
C PHE A 89 -5.85 13.81 -0.24
N LEU A 90 -4.99 12.93 0.26
CA LEU A 90 -4.10 12.12 -0.56
C LEU A 90 -4.75 10.75 -0.78
N LYS A 91 -5.02 10.41 -2.04
CA LYS A 91 -5.47 9.08 -2.44
C LYS A 91 -4.28 8.22 -2.79
N VAL A 92 -4.22 7.02 -2.22
CA VAL A 92 -3.23 6.00 -2.57
C VAL A 92 -3.98 4.76 -3.05
N ASP A 93 -3.82 4.45 -4.33
CA ASP A 93 -4.34 3.23 -4.95
C ASP A 93 -3.32 2.11 -4.75
N GLY A 94 -3.64 1.09 -3.96
CA GLY A 94 -2.66 0.05 -3.66
C GLY A 94 -3.11 -0.92 -2.57
N ARG A 95 -2.53 -2.12 -2.61
CA ARG A 95 -2.79 -3.12 -1.59
C ARG A 95 -2.08 -2.71 -0.29
N LEU A 96 -2.82 -2.57 0.80
CA LEU A 96 -2.23 -2.37 2.13
C LEU A 96 -1.47 -3.62 2.56
N LEU A 97 -0.18 -3.46 2.87
CA LEU A 97 0.69 -4.53 3.36
C LEU A 97 0.87 -4.46 4.88
N LEU A 98 1.06 -3.24 5.40
CA LEU A 98 1.30 -2.98 6.82
C LEU A 98 0.56 -1.70 7.23
N ARG A 99 -0.02 -1.71 8.43
CA ARG A 99 -0.48 -0.51 9.11
C ARG A 99 -0.29 -0.67 10.61
N GLU A 100 0.63 0.07 11.18
CA GLU A 100 0.90 0.04 12.61
C GLU A 100 0.94 1.44 13.20
N ALA A 101 0.48 1.54 14.44
CA ALA A 101 0.41 2.79 15.18
C ALA A 101 1.22 2.69 16.47
N PHE A 102 1.93 3.76 16.80
CA PHE A 102 2.88 3.82 17.89
C PHE A 102 2.56 5.00 18.80
N GLU A 103 2.52 4.75 20.10
CA GLU A 103 2.26 5.78 21.12
C GLU A 103 3.53 6.58 21.39
N GLY A 104 3.44 7.91 21.36
CA GLY A 104 4.52 8.78 21.79
C GLY A 104 4.48 8.99 23.30
N SER A 105 5.62 8.77 23.93
CA SER A 105 5.90 9.15 25.31
C SER A 105 6.61 10.50 25.31
N GLU A 106 5.93 11.57 25.70
CA GLU A 106 6.58 12.86 26.01
C GLU A 106 6.94 12.88 27.50
N THR A 107 8.17 13.32 27.82
CA THR A 107 8.65 13.45 29.20
C THR A 107 8.09 14.66 29.94
N ASN A 108 7.39 15.59 29.26
CA ASN A 108 6.84 16.80 29.85
C ASN A 108 5.38 17.04 29.43
N ALA A 109 4.44 16.74 30.34
CA ALA A 109 3.12 17.36 30.57
C ALA A 109 2.19 17.76 29.39
N GLN A 110 2.45 17.38 28.14
CA GLN A 110 1.51 17.51 27.02
C GLN A 110 0.95 16.13 26.62
N PRO A 111 -0.28 16.07 26.07
CA PRO A 111 -0.95 14.82 25.80
C PRO A 111 -0.18 14.01 24.74
N HIS A 112 0.03 12.73 25.07
CA HIS A 112 0.55 11.67 24.22
C HIS A 112 0.23 11.89 22.72
N LYS A 113 1.26 12.02 21.87
CA LYS A 113 1.09 12.09 20.42
C LYS A 113 1.37 10.73 19.81
N ALA A 114 0.46 10.18 19.02
CA ALA A 114 0.70 8.92 18.32
C ALA A 114 1.06 9.13 16.85
N VAL A 115 1.82 8.19 16.28
CA VAL A 115 2.09 8.11 14.83
C VAL A 115 1.52 6.83 14.27
N ARG A 116 1.10 6.87 13.01
CA ARG A 116 0.69 5.67 12.27
C ARG A 116 1.47 5.57 10.96
N VAL A 117 2.09 4.43 10.75
CA VAL A 117 2.83 4.12 9.53
C VAL A 117 2.01 3.13 8.72
N SER A 118 1.72 3.48 7.47
CA SER A 118 1.06 2.61 6.50
C SER A 118 2.00 2.35 5.32
N VAL A 119 2.10 1.09 4.91
CA VAL A 119 2.85 0.64 3.73
C VAL A 119 1.86 0.01 2.76
N GLN A 120 1.79 0.53 1.54
CA GLN A 120 0.96 -0.01 0.47
C GLN A 120 1.77 -0.33 -0.77
N GLU A 121 1.48 -1.46 -1.40
CA GLU A 121 1.97 -1.79 -2.73
C GLU A 121 1.11 -1.09 -3.80
N VAL A 122 1.66 -0.08 -4.45
CA VAL A 122 0.99 0.68 -5.53
C VAL A 122 1.16 -0.05 -6.87
N MET A 123 2.36 -0.61 -7.09
CA MET A 123 2.68 -1.51 -8.19
C MET A 123 3.78 -2.45 -7.71
N ARG A 124 3.98 -3.58 -8.39
CA ARG A 124 4.96 -4.59 -7.98
C ARG A 124 6.34 -3.96 -7.76
N GLY A 125 6.88 -4.10 -6.55
CA GLY A 125 8.17 -3.52 -6.14
C GLY A 125 8.18 -2.01 -5.88
N ARG A 126 7.02 -1.35 -5.87
CA ARG A 126 6.88 0.08 -5.55
C ARG A 126 5.85 0.29 -4.45
N PHE A 127 6.29 0.96 -3.40
CA PHE A 127 5.55 1.08 -2.17
C PHE A 127 5.28 2.54 -1.84
N ALA A 128 4.06 2.82 -1.42
CA ALA A 128 3.72 4.07 -0.77
C ALA A 128 3.94 3.89 0.74
N LEU A 129 4.85 4.67 1.30
CA LEU A 129 5.08 4.80 2.73
C LEU A 129 4.38 6.08 3.20
N VAL A 130 3.43 5.96 4.12
CA VAL A 130 2.60 7.07 4.59
C VAL A 130 2.64 7.14 6.11
N ILE A 131 2.94 8.33 6.65
CA ILE A 131 3.16 8.54 8.08
C ILE A 131 2.21 9.62 8.59
N GLU A 132 1.17 9.18 9.26
CA GLU A 132 0.15 10.04 9.86
C GLU A 132 0.50 10.36 11.31
N ARG A 133 0.03 11.50 11.80
CA ARG A 133 0.07 11.89 13.21
C ARG A 133 -1.35 11.94 13.75
N ALA A 134 -1.51 11.66 15.03
CA ALA A 134 -2.75 11.98 15.73
C ALA A 134 -2.82 13.50 15.96
N SER A 135 -3.88 14.15 15.46
CA SER A 135 -4.13 15.60 15.66
C SER A 135 -4.98 15.92 16.89
N GLY A 136 -5.35 14.91 17.69
CA GLY A 136 -6.23 15.03 18.85
C GLY A 136 -5.70 14.34 20.10
N HIS A 137 -6.44 14.47 21.19
CA HIS A 137 -6.12 13.78 22.45
C HIS A 137 -6.30 12.28 22.28
N LEU A 138 -5.36 11.47 22.81
CA LEU A 138 -5.55 10.03 22.87
C LEU A 138 -6.80 9.68 23.70
N PRO A 139 -7.46 8.56 23.39
CA PRO A 139 -8.55 8.04 24.20
C PRO A 139 -8.07 7.87 25.64
N LYS A 140 -8.83 8.43 26.59
CA LYS A 140 -8.54 8.28 28.03
C LYS A 140 -8.72 6.83 28.50
N THR A 141 -9.59 6.08 27.83
CA THR A 141 -9.89 4.69 28.15
C THR A 141 -8.79 3.79 27.63
N ARG A 142 -8.05 3.18 28.55
CA ARG A 142 -7.05 2.15 28.27
C ARG A 142 -7.66 0.78 28.45
N ASP A 143 -7.14 -0.21 27.73
CA ASP A 143 -7.59 -1.59 27.90
C ASP A 143 -7.11 -2.20 29.23
N LYS A 144 -7.42 -3.48 29.45
CA LYS A 144 -7.03 -4.21 30.68
C LYS A 144 -5.51 -4.32 30.87
N TYR A 145 -4.72 -4.07 29.82
CA TYR A 145 -3.26 -4.10 29.82
C TYR A 145 -2.65 -2.68 29.85
N ASN A 146 -3.47 -1.66 30.12
CA ASN A 146 -3.07 -0.25 30.15
C ASN A 146 -2.58 0.27 28.78
N VAL A 147 -3.03 -0.35 27.69
CA VAL A 147 -2.67 0.02 26.31
C VAL A 147 -3.78 0.88 25.70
N VAL A 148 -3.39 1.97 25.04
CA VAL A 148 -4.31 2.80 24.26
C VAL A 148 -4.62 2.07 22.94
N ASN A 149 -5.91 1.94 22.58
CA ASN A 149 -6.28 1.39 21.28
C ASN A 149 -6.05 2.41 20.15
N LEU A 150 -4.82 2.48 19.66
CA LEU A 150 -4.40 3.34 18.56
C LEU A 150 -4.90 2.84 17.18
N ARG A 151 -5.57 1.69 17.12
CA ARG A 151 -6.19 1.18 15.89
C ARG A 151 -7.59 1.73 15.67
N SER A 152 -8.14 2.50 16.61
CA SER A 152 -9.47 3.08 16.48
C SER A 152 -9.56 3.98 15.23
N ARG A 153 -10.67 3.82 14.48
CA ARG A 153 -11.06 4.73 13.40
C ARG A 153 -11.43 6.11 13.92
N ASP A 154 -11.73 6.22 15.21
CA ASP A 154 -12.18 7.44 15.86
C ASP A 154 -11.00 8.37 16.21
N MET A 155 -9.77 7.90 16.01
CA MET A 155 -8.58 8.74 16.13
C MET A 155 -8.46 9.68 14.92
N PRO A 156 -8.30 10.99 15.13
CA PRO A 156 -8.13 11.94 14.04
C PRO A 156 -6.69 11.85 13.51
N TRP A 157 -6.49 10.97 12.53
CA TRP A 157 -5.21 10.81 11.85
C TRP A 157 -5.06 11.80 10.71
N CYS A 158 -3.94 12.50 10.66
CA CYS A 158 -3.64 13.47 9.63
C CYS A 158 -2.21 13.30 9.07
N LEU A 159 -2.05 13.62 7.80
CA LEU A 159 -0.75 13.82 7.18
C LEU A 159 -0.31 15.27 7.39
N PRO A 160 0.93 15.50 7.83
CA PRO A 160 1.53 16.83 7.78
C PRO A 160 1.52 17.41 6.36
N GLU A 161 1.63 18.74 6.27
CA GLU A 161 1.60 19.49 5.01
C GLU A 161 2.59 18.95 3.95
N LYS A 162 3.80 18.56 4.39
CA LYS A 162 4.91 18.08 3.52
C LYS A 162 5.67 16.90 4.15
N GLY A 163 6.32 16.10 3.29
CA GLY A 163 7.38 15.15 3.66
C GLY A 163 6.95 13.77 4.18
N ASN A 164 5.68 13.59 4.58
CA ASN A 164 5.22 12.39 5.30
C ASN A 164 4.52 11.33 4.42
N ALA A 165 4.63 11.43 3.10
CA ALA A 165 4.16 10.43 2.16
C ALA A 165 5.19 10.29 1.02
N LEU A 166 5.70 9.08 0.83
CA LEU A 166 6.81 8.78 -0.06
C LEU A 166 6.47 7.59 -0.97
N LEU A 167 6.93 7.65 -2.22
CA LEU A 167 6.85 6.52 -3.15
C LEU A 167 8.26 5.97 -3.36
N VAL A 168 8.50 4.77 -2.84
CA VAL A 168 9.83 4.15 -2.71
C VAL A 168 9.85 2.76 -3.34
N ASP A 169 11.04 2.26 -3.62
CA ASP A 169 11.29 0.83 -3.91
C ASP A 169 11.47 0.05 -2.60
N GLN A 170 11.74 -1.26 -2.70
CA GLN A 170 11.87 -2.14 -1.54
C GLN A 170 13.09 -1.77 -0.66
N GLU A 171 14.23 -1.51 -1.27
CA GLU A 171 15.48 -1.19 -0.57
C GLU A 171 15.31 0.10 0.25
N LYS A 172 14.82 1.16 -0.40
CA LYS A 172 14.54 2.43 0.29
C LYS A 172 13.45 2.30 1.32
N LEU A 173 12.44 1.46 1.12
CA LEU A 173 11.40 1.21 2.13
C LEU A 173 12.02 0.64 3.41
N LEU A 174 12.90 -0.36 3.27
CA LEU A 174 13.57 -0.98 4.41
C LEU A 174 14.54 -0.01 5.09
N GLU A 175 15.35 0.70 4.31
CA GLU A 175 16.23 1.76 4.82
C GLU A 175 15.44 2.79 5.65
N TRP A 176 14.31 3.27 5.12
CA TRP A 176 13.51 4.28 5.80
C TRP A 176 12.86 3.73 7.07
N THR A 177 12.30 2.52 7.03
CA THR A 177 11.59 1.93 8.17
C THR A 177 12.52 1.49 9.30
N ILE A 178 13.74 1.07 8.99
CA ILE A 178 14.79 0.77 9.98
C ILE A 178 15.30 2.06 10.63
N ASN A 179 15.52 3.11 9.85
CA ASN A 179 16.11 4.36 10.36
C ASN A 179 15.10 5.34 10.97
N LEU A 180 13.79 5.11 10.78
CA LEU A 180 12.74 6.04 11.22
C LEU A 180 12.79 6.34 12.72
N TYR A 181 13.06 5.33 13.55
CA TYR A 181 13.18 5.52 15.00
C TYR A 181 14.29 6.54 15.33
N SER A 182 15.47 6.38 14.73
CA SER A 182 16.60 7.29 14.91
C SER A 182 16.28 8.70 14.42
N CYS A 183 15.65 8.85 13.26
CA CYS A 183 15.23 10.15 12.74
C CYS A 183 14.22 10.86 13.65
N CYS A 184 13.25 10.11 14.21
CA CYS A 184 12.26 10.68 15.12
C CYS A 184 12.87 11.13 16.46
N LYS A 185 13.85 10.38 16.97
CA LYS A 185 14.56 10.69 18.22
C LYS A 185 15.37 11.98 18.11
N MET A 186 16.08 12.18 16.99
CA MET A 186 16.96 13.35 16.80
C MET A 186 16.18 14.66 16.59
N ASP A 187 15.05 14.62 15.88
CA ASP A 187 14.38 15.84 15.43
C ASP A 187 13.36 16.39 16.44
N ARG A 188 12.82 15.56 17.37
CA ARG A 188 11.62 15.94 18.14
C ARG A 188 11.58 15.66 19.63
N LYS A 189 12.59 15.02 20.23
CA LYS A 189 12.55 14.58 21.65
C LYS A 189 11.30 13.74 22.03
N ILE A 190 10.60 13.17 21.06
CA ILE A 190 9.45 12.28 21.28
C ILE A 190 9.93 10.86 21.02
N GLU A 191 9.82 10.00 22.03
CA GLU A 191 10.07 8.58 21.88
C GLU A 191 8.75 7.87 21.58
N TYR A 192 8.69 7.15 20.46
CA TYR A 192 7.54 6.33 20.10
C TYR A 192 7.79 4.89 20.51
N LEU A 193 6.99 4.40 21.46
CA LEU A 193 7.16 3.06 22.01
C LEU A 193 6.92 1.99 20.93
N GLY A 194 7.89 1.10 20.73
CA GLY A 194 7.79 -0.01 19.77
C GLY A 194 8.13 0.38 18.33
N LEU A 195 8.40 1.66 18.04
CA LEU A 195 8.72 2.13 16.68
C LEU A 195 10.04 1.51 16.18
N GLU A 196 10.96 1.15 17.07
CA GLU A 196 12.20 0.43 16.74
C GLU A 196 11.95 -0.93 16.07
N ARG A 197 10.75 -1.51 16.25
CA ARG A 197 10.36 -2.78 15.64
C ARG A 197 9.80 -2.64 14.22
N LEU A 198 9.62 -1.41 13.73
CA LEU A 198 8.97 -1.16 12.43
C LEU A 198 9.72 -1.82 11.27
N GLY A 199 11.05 -1.84 11.27
CA GLY A 199 11.84 -2.52 10.25
C GLY A 199 11.54 -4.03 10.20
N LEU A 200 11.46 -4.69 11.36
CA LEU A 200 11.08 -6.09 11.47
C LEU A 200 9.66 -6.34 10.96
N LEU A 201 8.69 -5.52 11.40
CA LEU A 201 7.29 -5.65 10.99
C LEU A 201 7.11 -5.43 9.48
N THR A 202 7.86 -4.51 8.90
CA THR A 202 7.86 -4.24 7.45
C THR A 202 8.44 -5.41 6.69
N THR A 203 9.55 -5.98 7.16
CA THR A 203 10.17 -7.19 6.59
C THR A 203 9.21 -8.36 6.59
N LEU A 204 8.57 -8.65 7.73
CA LEU A 204 7.56 -9.71 7.85
C LEU A 204 6.37 -9.49 6.91
N ALA A 205 5.89 -8.25 6.77
CA ALA A 205 4.82 -7.92 5.85
C ALA A 205 5.22 -8.19 4.39
N LEU A 206 6.42 -7.75 3.98
CA LEU A 206 6.95 -8.00 2.64
C LEU A 206 7.03 -9.51 2.34
N MET A 207 7.62 -10.30 3.24
CA MET A 207 7.73 -11.76 3.10
C MET A 207 6.36 -12.43 2.99
N LYS A 208 5.41 -12.07 3.87
CA LYS A 208 4.02 -12.59 3.82
C LYS A 208 3.34 -12.30 2.49
N HIS A 209 3.76 -11.23 1.82
CA HIS A 209 3.24 -10.81 0.51
C HIS A 209 4.10 -11.29 -0.68
N GLY A 210 5.06 -12.18 -0.44
CA GLY A 210 5.83 -12.86 -1.49
C GLY A 210 7.04 -12.09 -2.00
N TYR A 211 7.51 -11.10 -1.25
CA TYR A 211 8.76 -10.39 -1.54
C TYR A 211 9.94 -11.11 -0.89
N VAL A 212 11.03 -11.23 -1.65
CA VAL A 212 12.32 -11.71 -1.13
C VAL A 212 13.03 -10.51 -0.51
N VAL A 213 13.47 -10.66 0.74
CA VAL A 213 14.24 -9.62 1.45
C VAL A 213 15.64 -10.16 1.67
N ASP A 214 16.63 -9.44 1.16
CA ASP A 214 18.04 -9.81 1.29
C ASP A 214 18.55 -9.62 2.72
N GLY A 215 19.53 -10.43 3.14
CA GLY A 215 20.13 -10.35 4.48
C GLY A 215 19.34 -11.06 5.58
N LEU A 216 18.40 -11.94 5.22
CA LEU A 216 17.73 -12.84 6.18
C LEU A 216 18.48 -14.18 6.26
N GLU A 217 18.99 -14.49 7.44
CA GLU A 217 19.53 -15.81 7.76
C GLU A 217 18.40 -16.74 8.19
N THR A 218 18.38 -17.96 7.65
CA THR A 218 17.43 -18.99 8.06
C THR A 218 18.10 -19.87 9.09
N LEU A 219 17.46 -20.06 10.25
CA LEU A 219 17.89 -20.98 11.31
C LEU A 219 17.74 -22.47 10.91
N SER A 220 18.06 -22.82 9.67
CA SER A 220 18.19 -24.21 9.21
C SER A 220 19.62 -24.73 9.34
N ASP A 221 20.61 -23.84 9.47
CA ASP A 221 22.03 -24.19 9.37
C ASP A 221 22.71 -24.31 10.76
N GLU A 222 22.15 -23.74 11.82
CA GLU A 222 22.73 -23.76 13.18
C GLU A 222 22.32 -24.97 14.03
N VAL A 223 21.22 -25.65 13.70
CA VAL A 223 20.72 -26.80 14.49
C VAL A 223 21.53 -28.07 14.20
N SER A 224 22.21 -28.14 13.06
CA SER A 224 23.02 -29.30 12.67
C SER A 224 24.30 -29.46 13.51
N GLU A 225 24.81 -28.37 14.10
CA GLU A 225 26.02 -28.41 14.94
C GLU A 225 25.70 -28.63 16.43
N ALA A 226 24.50 -28.26 16.89
CA ALA A 226 24.10 -28.45 18.29
C ALA A 226 23.66 -29.90 18.61
N GLU A 227 23.33 -30.72 17.61
CA GLU A 227 23.04 -32.15 17.79
C GLU A 227 24.29 -33.04 17.72
N GLN A 228 25.48 -32.47 17.50
CA GLN A 228 26.75 -33.20 17.44
C GLN A 228 27.71 -32.90 18.61
N ALA A 229 27.28 -32.12 19.62
CA ALA A 229 28.08 -31.76 20.80
C ALA A 229 27.59 -32.44 22.08
#